data_AF-A0A0Q6XCB0-F1
#
_entry.id   AF-A0A0Q6XCB0-F1
#
_cell.length_a   1.000
_cell.length_b   1.000
_cell.length_c   1.000
_cell.angle_alpha   90.00
_cell.angle_beta   90.00
_cell.angle_gamma   90.00
#
_symmetry.space_group_name_H-M   'P 1'
#
loop_
_entity.id
_entity.type
_entity.pdbx_description
1 polymer ?
#
loop_
_entity_poly.entity_id
_entity_poly.type
_entity_poly.pdbx_seq_one_letter_code
_entity_poly.pdbx_strand_id
1 'polypeptide(L)'
;MGERFRLVFAGDVIDGHRIDQVQRELAELLHLNEARQQSLFSGKRTVLRRGLGFEAATRHALKFERLGAKVLIEPEPETEPSAKAPPKVRRKPRSPHRKVWLAASSVVVMAALAGTGWFLWGWDSPAAPQVSDARLAAYQLSPKAREVLLTEYWPAGGNKAFAASTGGAWGHVKGAASDQDATQRALADCEGRRAPGTPACRLINITGQWVPVTP
;
A
#
# COMPACT_ATOMS: atom_id res chain seq x y z
N MET A 1 2.61 -4.88 -23.57
CA MET A 1 3.29 -3.62 -23.19
C MET A 1 2.92 -3.34 -21.75
N GLY A 2 3.88 -3.38 -20.83
CA GLY A 2 3.61 -3.07 -19.42
C GLY A 2 3.93 -1.60 -19.16
N GLU A 3 2.98 -0.86 -18.61
CA GLU A 3 3.20 0.53 -18.19
C GLU A 3 4.29 0.55 -17.10
N ARG A 4 5.36 1.29 -17.37
CA ARG A 4 6.46 1.51 -16.43
C ARG A 4 6.21 2.79 -15.67
N PHE A 5 6.59 2.81 -14.41
CA PHE A 5 6.45 3.94 -13.51
C PHE A 5 7.80 4.28 -12.90
N ARG A 6 7.98 5.55 -12.57
CA ARG A 6 9.13 6.09 -11.84
C ARG A 6 8.68 6.68 -10.52
N LEU A 7 9.52 6.54 -9.50
CA LEU A 7 9.35 7.23 -8.21
C LEU A 7 10.19 8.49 -8.19
N VAL A 8 9.52 9.62 -7.97
CA VAL A 8 10.14 10.94 -7.84
C VAL A 8 9.98 11.42 -6.41
N PHE A 9 11.07 11.84 -5.79
CA PHE A 9 11.08 12.49 -4.48
C PHE A 9 11.40 13.98 -4.67
N ALA A 10 10.57 14.85 -4.11
CA ALA A 10 10.71 16.30 -4.25
C ALA A 10 11.37 16.99 -3.04
N GLY A 11 11.74 16.23 -2.00
CA GLY A 11 12.19 16.81 -0.73
C GLY A 11 11.04 17.17 0.22
N ASP A 12 9.81 16.84 -0.14
CA ASP A 12 8.62 17.13 0.66
C ASP A 12 8.50 16.12 1.83
N VAL A 13 8.34 16.66 3.03
CA VAL A 13 8.13 15.91 4.28
C VAL A 13 6.69 16.13 4.75
N ILE A 14 6.06 15.08 5.25
CA ILE A 14 4.68 15.12 5.76
C ILE A 14 4.64 15.86 7.11
N ASP A 15 3.62 16.70 7.29
CA ASP A 15 3.40 17.45 8.54
C ASP A 15 3.33 16.50 9.75
N GLY A 16 4.05 16.86 10.82
CA GLY A 16 4.17 16.05 12.03
C GLY A 16 5.44 15.17 12.09
N HIS A 17 6.18 15.03 10.99
CA HIS A 17 7.48 14.35 11.00
C HIS A 17 8.66 15.35 11.07
N ARG A 18 9.66 15.02 11.88
CA ARG A 18 10.91 15.81 12.00
C ARG A 18 11.79 15.57 10.77
N ILE A 19 12.14 16.63 10.04
CA ILE A 19 13.00 16.55 8.84
C ILE A 19 14.28 15.76 9.12
N ASP A 20 14.95 16.01 10.26
CA ASP A 20 16.18 15.30 10.64
C ASP A 20 15.97 13.79 10.78
N GLN A 21 14.81 13.37 11.27
CA GLN A 21 14.46 11.96 11.44
C GLN A 21 14.15 11.30 10.09
N VAL A 22 13.32 11.95 9.28
CA VAL A 22 12.97 11.46 7.93
C VAL A 22 14.24 11.31 7.09
N GLN A 23 15.16 12.26 7.18
CA GLN A 23 16.42 12.21 6.45
C GLN A 23 17.27 10.98 6.79
N ARG A 24 17.39 10.62 8.08
CA ARG A 24 18.13 9.43 8.53
C ARG A 24 17.44 8.15 8.07
N GLU A 25 16.14 8.05 8.29
CA GLU A 25 15.35 6.86 7.93
C GLU A 25 15.35 6.63 6.41
N LEU A 26 15.28 7.69 5.60
CA LEU A 26 15.37 7.59 4.14
C LEU A 26 16.76 7.14 3.68
N ALA A 27 17.81 7.67 4.31
CA ALA A 27 19.19 7.31 4.00
C ALA A 27 19.48 5.84 4.32
N GLU A 28 18.94 5.34 5.44
CA GLU A 28 19.01 3.93 5.80
C GLU A 28 18.27 3.05 4.80
N LEU A 29 17.02 3.40 4.47
CA LEU A 29 16.18 2.62 3.53
C LEU A 29 16.79 2.54 2.11
N LEU A 30 17.43 3.62 1.67
CA LEU A 30 18.03 3.73 0.35
C LEU A 30 19.53 3.41 0.33
N HIS A 31 20.12 3.06 1.48
CA HIS A 31 21.55 2.85 1.67
C HIS A 31 22.42 3.98 1.07
N LEU A 32 22.06 5.22 1.39
CA LEU A 32 22.73 6.42 0.89
C LEU A 32 23.82 6.88 1.86
N ASN A 33 24.88 7.45 1.29
CA ASN A 33 25.87 8.18 2.07
C ASN A 33 25.39 9.63 2.35
N GLU A 34 25.99 10.29 3.33
CA GLU A 34 25.61 11.65 3.75
C GLU A 34 25.59 12.65 2.57
N ALA A 35 26.54 12.55 1.64
CA ALA A 35 26.61 13.41 0.46
C ALA A 35 25.39 13.23 -0.48
N ARG A 36 24.95 11.99 -0.72
CA ARG A 36 23.75 11.72 -1.53
C ARG A 36 22.47 12.07 -0.79
N GLN A 37 22.43 11.86 0.53
CA GLN A 37 21.31 12.26 1.37
C GLN A 37 21.10 13.78 1.28
N GLN A 38 22.13 14.59 1.53
CA GLN A 38 22.03 16.05 1.41
C GLN A 38 21.59 16.49 0.00
N SER A 39 22.07 15.82 -1.04
CA SER A 39 21.65 16.11 -2.42
C SER A 39 20.20 15.73 -2.72
N LEU A 40 19.61 14.74 -2.04
CA LEU A 40 18.19 14.39 -2.19
C LEU A 40 17.27 15.40 -1.49
N PHE A 41 17.70 15.90 -0.34
CA PHE A 41 16.95 16.85 0.47
C PHE A 41 17.25 18.31 0.13
N SER A 42 18.04 18.58 -0.93
CA SER A 42 18.33 19.94 -1.39
C SER A 42 17.13 20.63 -2.09
N GLY A 43 15.91 20.08 -1.96
CA GLY A 43 14.67 20.56 -2.60
C GLY A 43 14.60 20.30 -4.11
N LYS A 44 15.54 19.52 -4.68
CA LYS A 44 15.54 19.18 -6.11
C LYS A 44 14.80 17.87 -6.34
N ARG A 45 13.81 17.88 -7.22
CA ARG A 45 13.11 16.66 -7.67
C ARG A 45 14.12 15.63 -8.17
N THR A 46 14.23 14.52 -7.46
CA THR A 46 15.17 13.45 -7.76
C THR A 46 14.43 12.15 -7.99
N VAL A 47 14.80 11.46 -9.08
CA VAL A 47 14.21 10.16 -9.41
C VAL A 47 14.93 9.09 -8.59
N LEU A 48 14.22 8.47 -7.65
CA LEU A 48 14.78 7.42 -6.79
C LEU A 48 14.95 6.11 -7.56
N ARG A 49 13.93 5.74 -8.37
CA ARG A 49 13.90 4.47 -9.09
C ARG A 49 12.99 4.56 -10.32
N ARG A 50 13.33 3.84 -11.38
CA ARG A 50 12.61 3.77 -12.67
C ARG A 50 12.27 2.34 -13.04
N GLY A 51 11.42 2.16 -14.06
CA GLY A 51 11.08 0.84 -14.59
C GLY A 51 10.31 -0.05 -13.60
N LEU A 52 9.52 0.54 -12.71
CA LEU A 52 8.69 -0.20 -11.77
C LEU A 52 7.30 -0.42 -12.38
N GLY A 53 6.71 -1.60 -12.20
CA GLY A 53 5.28 -1.78 -12.45
C GLY A 53 4.46 -1.02 -11.41
N PHE A 54 3.21 -0.67 -11.73
CA PHE A 54 2.33 0.12 -10.85
C PHE A 54 2.31 -0.40 -9.41
N GLU A 55 2.09 -1.71 -9.23
CA GLU A 55 2.02 -2.34 -7.91
C GLU A 55 3.34 -2.22 -7.12
N ALA A 56 4.49 -2.40 -7.79
CA ALA A 56 5.79 -2.22 -7.17
C ALA A 56 6.04 -0.75 -6.82
N ALA A 57 5.62 0.18 -7.68
CA ALA A 57 5.75 1.61 -7.43
C ALA A 57 4.91 2.04 -6.21
N THR A 58 3.67 1.56 -6.10
CA THR A 58 2.77 1.82 -4.96
C THR A 58 3.32 1.25 -3.66
N ARG A 59 3.83 0.01 -3.66
CA ARG A 59 4.44 -0.58 -2.46
C ARG A 59 5.64 0.23 -1.98
N HIS A 60 6.47 0.71 -2.90
CA HIS A 60 7.61 1.54 -2.55
C HIS A 60 7.16 2.90 -2.05
N ALA A 61 6.17 3.52 -2.68
CA ALA A 61 5.63 4.81 -2.27
C ALA A 61 5.09 4.78 -0.83
N LEU A 62 4.29 3.78 -0.48
CA LEU A 62 3.77 3.60 0.87
C LEU A 62 4.86 3.43 1.93
N LYS A 63 6.01 2.82 1.57
CA LYS A 63 7.14 2.72 2.50
C LYS A 63 7.74 4.10 2.79
N PHE A 64 7.91 4.93 1.77
CA PHE A 64 8.42 6.29 1.95
C PHE A 64 7.44 7.18 2.74
N GLU A 65 6.14 7.09 2.47
CA GLU A 65 5.13 7.86 3.20
C GLU A 65 5.07 7.50 4.69
N ARG A 66 5.24 6.22 5.04
CA ARG A 66 5.33 5.78 6.45
C ARG A 66 6.51 6.37 7.21
N LEU A 67 7.60 6.69 6.50
CA LEU A 67 8.78 7.37 7.06
C LEU A 67 8.62 8.90 7.04
N GLY A 68 7.45 9.42 6.65
CA GLY A 68 7.18 10.85 6.57
C GLY A 68 7.68 11.52 5.30
N ALA A 69 8.08 10.77 4.27
CA ALA A 69 8.56 11.31 3.00
C ALA A 69 7.49 11.21 1.91
N LYS A 70 7.11 12.35 1.31
CA LYS A 70 6.12 12.38 0.22
C LYS A 70 6.80 12.09 -1.11
N VAL A 71 6.34 11.03 -1.79
CA VAL A 71 6.87 10.60 -3.08
C VAL A 71 5.77 10.57 -4.13
N LEU A 72 6.14 10.88 -5.37
CA LEU A 72 5.23 10.94 -6.50
C LEU A 72 5.52 9.75 -7.44
N ILE A 73 4.47 9.00 -7.77
CA ILE A 73 4.53 7.97 -8.79
C ILE A 73 4.13 8.63 -10.11
N GLU A 74 5.04 8.64 -11.07
CA GLU A 74 4.77 9.16 -12.41
C GLU A 74 4.87 8.01 -13.43
N PRO A 75 3.95 7.92 -14.40
CA PRO A 75 4.11 7.01 -15.52
C PRO A 75 5.35 7.41 -16.33
N GLU A 76 6.17 6.43 -16.70
CA GLU A 76 7.32 6.58 -17.57
C GLU A 76 6.85 6.39 -19.01
N PRO A 77 6.67 7.46 -19.80
CA PRO A 77 6.32 7.32 -21.20
C PRO A 77 7.42 6.55 -21.92
N GLU A 78 7.05 5.59 -22.76
CA GLU A 78 7.96 4.69 -23.50
C GLU A 78 8.68 5.41 -24.66
N THR A 79 8.88 6.73 -24.56
CA THR A 79 9.58 7.55 -25.55
C THR A 79 10.56 8.47 -24.83
N GLU A 80 11.83 8.32 -25.19
CA GLU A 80 13.06 8.87 -24.59
C GLU A 80 13.12 10.43 -24.52
N PRO A 81 14.27 11.08 -24.20
CA PRO A 81 15.00 11.17 -22.94
C PRO A 81 15.20 12.66 -22.48
N SER A 82 15.41 12.86 -21.17
CA SER A 82 16.13 13.97 -20.50
C SER A 82 16.32 15.33 -21.22
N ALA A 83 15.81 16.42 -20.62
CA ALA A 83 16.39 17.77 -20.74
C ALA A 83 16.13 18.52 -19.42
N LYS A 84 17.13 18.92 -18.61
CA LYS A 84 18.19 19.87 -18.95
C LYS A 84 19.58 19.43 -18.42
N ALA A 85 20.61 19.72 -19.23
CA ALA A 85 21.95 19.14 -19.37
C ALA A 85 23.07 19.93 -18.61
N PRO A 86 24.39 19.86 -18.95
CA PRO A 86 25.41 18.77 -19.15
C PRO A 86 26.74 19.10 -18.38
N PRO A 87 27.98 18.63 -18.73
CA PRO A 87 28.55 17.32 -19.14
C PRO A 87 29.75 16.86 -18.26
N LYS A 88 30.23 15.61 -18.39
CA LYS A 88 31.65 15.32 -18.74
C LYS A 88 31.98 13.82 -18.87
N VAL A 89 32.57 13.53 -20.04
CA VAL A 89 33.66 12.58 -20.32
C VAL A 89 33.30 11.09 -20.56
N ARG A 90 33.25 10.78 -21.86
CA ARG A 90 33.79 9.58 -22.54
C ARG A 90 34.81 8.78 -21.72
N ARG A 91 34.69 7.45 -21.73
CA ARG A 91 35.58 6.57 -22.54
C ARG A 91 35.00 5.14 -22.67
N LYS A 92 35.04 4.67 -23.92
CA LYS A 92 34.88 3.31 -24.49
C LYS A 92 36.06 2.37 -24.08
N PRO A 93 36.15 1.08 -24.51
CA PRO A 93 35.17 0.13 -25.08
C PRO A 93 35.28 -1.35 -24.56
N ARG A 94 34.33 -2.19 -25.00
CA ARG A 94 34.41 -3.64 -25.34
C ARG A 94 35.44 -4.55 -24.65
N SER A 95 34.97 -5.68 -24.13
CA SER A 95 35.31 -6.98 -24.75
C SER A 95 34.28 -8.07 -24.41
N PRO A 96 34.20 -9.14 -25.22
CA PRO A 96 33.05 -10.04 -25.30
C PRO A 96 33.33 -11.46 -24.78
N HIS A 97 32.26 -12.21 -24.62
CA HIS A 97 32.16 -13.67 -24.49
C HIS A 97 32.79 -14.32 -23.24
N ARG A 98 31.93 -15.00 -22.47
CA ARG A 98 32.06 -16.40 -22.02
C ARG A 98 30.99 -16.62 -20.94
N LYS A 99 30.26 -17.72 -20.84
CA LYS A 99 30.00 -18.91 -21.66
C LYS A 99 28.75 -19.49 -21.00
N VAL A 100 27.77 -19.92 -21.79
CA VAL A 100 26.65 -20.74 -21.34
C VAL A 100 27.22 -22.04 -20.75
N TRP A 101 26.84 -22.37 -19.53
CA TRP A 101 26.92 -23.73 -19.03
C TRP A 101 25.51 -24.21 -18.69
N LEU A 102 24.98 -24.97 -19.63
CA LEU A 102 23.96 -25.97 -19.36
C LEU A 102 24.61 -27.06 -18.50
N ALA A 103 24.09 -27.28 -17.32
CA ALA A 103 24.24 -28.57 -16.65
C ALA A 103 22.93 -28.86 -15.92
N ALA A 104 22.09 -29.63 -16.59
CA ALA A 104 21.03 -30.40 -15.96
C ALA A 104 21.65 -31.32 -14.90
N SER A 105 21.02 -31.43 -13.74
CA SER A 105 21.12 -32.63 -12.90
C SER A 105 19.93 -32.68 -11.96
N SER A 106 18.96 -33.47 -12.37
CA SER A 106 17.91 -34.03 -11.53
C SER A 106 18.55 -34.86 -10.42
N VAL A 107 18.16 -34.63 -9.17
CA VAL A 107 18.14 -35.69 -8.16
C VAL A 107 16.85 -35.55 -7.35
N VAL A 108 16.02 -36.58 -7.47
CA VAL A 108 14.81 -36.85 -6.68
C VAL A 108 15.23 -37.65 -5.45
N VAL A 109 14.90 -37.18 -4.22
CA VAL A 109 14.77 -38.00 -2.99
C VAL A 109 13.79 -37.22 -2.07
N MET A 110 12.50 -37.54 -2.06
CA MET A 110 11.78 -38.51 -1.21
C MET A 110 11.56 -38.08 0.26
N ALA A 111 10.28 -38.14 0.62
CA ALA A 111 9.72 -38.60 1.90
C ALA A 111 9.74 -37.67 3.13
N ALA A 112 8.56 -37.08 3.35
CA ALA A 112 7.81 -36.96 4.61
C ALA A 112 8.50 -37.37 5.93
N LEU A 113 8.63 -36.40 6.83
CA LEU A 113 8.50 -36.60 8.28
C LEU A 113 7.70 -35.45 8.89
N ALA A 114 6.86 -35.82 9.85
CA ALA A 114 5.87 -35.00 10.51
C ALA A 114 6.46 -33.76 11.22
N GLY A 115 5.67 -32.68 11.21
CA GLY A 115 5.64 -31.68 12.28
C GLY A 115 6.92 -30.85 12.45
N THR A 116 7.17 -29.89 11.55
CA THR A 116 7.94 -28.64 11.81
C THR A 116 7.97 -27.77 10.54
N GLY A 117 6.91 -27.78 9.75
CA GLY A 117 6.93 -27.27 8.37
C GLY A 117 6.23 -25.94 8.13
N TRP A 118 6.08 -25.05 9.12
CA TRP A 118 5.33 -23.79 8.94
C TRP A 118 6.11 -22.51 9.26
N PHE A 119 7.41 -22.57 9.58
CA PHE A 119 8.10 -21.41 10.16
C PHE A 119 9.36 -20.89 9.46
N LEU A 120 9.77 -21.40 8.29
CA LEU A 120 11.08 -21.00 7.72
C LEU A 120 11.12 -20.75 6.22
N TRP A 121 10.07 -20.26 5.57
CA TRP A 121 10.19 -19.54 4.28
C TRP A 121 9.13 -18.43 4.18
N GLY A 122 9.57 -17.18 4.36
CA GLY A 122 9.03 -15.95 3.77
C GLY A 122 7.52 -15.73 3.78
N TRP A 123 7.03 -14.94 4.73
CA TRP A 123 5.86 -14.11 4.47
C TRP A 123 5.99 -12.81 5.25
N ASP A 124 6.83 -11.90 4.73
CA ASP A 124 6.58 -10.47 4.90
C ASP A 124 5.25 -10.22 4.20
N SER A 125 4.14 -10.45 4.92
CA SER A 125 2.80 -10.12 4.49
C SER A 125 2.86 -8.65 4.20
N PRO A 126 2.73 -8.17 2.94
CA PRO A 126 2.46 -6.77 2.75
C PRO A 126 1.16 -6.57 3.50
N ALA A 127 1.22 -5.88 4.64
CA ALA A 127 0.11 -5.79 5.57
C ALA A 127 -1.14 -5.47 4.76
N ALA A 128 -1.98 -6.48 4.51
CA ALA A 128 -3.35 -6.27 4.10
C ALA A 128 -3.91 -5.23 5.08
N PRO A 129 -4.79 -4.31 4.69
CA PRO A 129 -5.38 -3.38 5.64
C PRO A 129 -6.10 -4.18 6.72
N GLN A 130 -5.38 -4.54 7.79
CA GLN A 130 -5.81 -5.59 8.68
C GLN A 130 -7.04 -5.03 9.39
N VAL A 131 -8.12 -5.81 9.42
CA VAL A 131 -9.19 -5.55 10.37
C VAL A 131 -8.59 -5.83 11.75
N SER A 132 -8.08 -4.79 12.40
CA SER A 132 -7.52 -4.89 13.74
C SER A 132 -8.57 -4.52 14.77
N ASP A 133 -8.51 -5.14 15.95
CA ASP A 133 -9.39 -4.79 17.06
C ASP A 133 -9.29 -3.30 17.43
N ALA A 134 -8.08 -2.73 17.39
CA ALA A 134 -7.86 -1.31 17.62
C ALA A 134 -8.61 -0.42 16.61
N ARG A 135 -8.64 -0.82 15.34
CA ARG A 135 -9.39 -0.09 14.31
C ARG A 135 -10.89 -0.23 14.51
N LEU A 136 -11.38 -1.44 14.79
CA LEU A 136 -12.81 -1.67 15.07
C LEU A 136 -13.27 -0.89 16.31
N ALA A 137 -12.42 -0.77 17.33
CA ALA A 137 -12.69 0.01 18.54
C ALA A 137 -12.85 1.50 18.24
N ALA A 138 -12.07 2.06 17.31
CA ALA A 138 -12.19 3.47 16.92
C ALA A 138 -13.58 3.82 16.35
N TYR A 139 -14.26 2.86 15.72
CA TYR A 139 -15.60 3.06 15.15
C TYR A 139 -16.74 2.81 16.15
N GLN A 140 -16.44 2.30 17.35
CA GLN A 140 -17.42 1.96 18.39
C GLN A 140 -18.55 1.05 17.88
N LEU A 141 -18.17 0.04 17.08
CA LEU A 141 -19.11 -0.95 16.56
C LEU A 141 -19.66 -1.84 17.68
N SER A 142 -20.94 -2.19 17.60
CA SER A 142 -21.52 -3.19 18.49
C SER A 142 -20.87 -4.57 18.27
N PRO A 143 -20.90 -5.48 19.28
CA PRO A 143 -20.31 -6.82 19.14
C PRO A 143 -20.84 -7.58 17.91
N LYS A 144 -22.15 -7.46 17.63
CA LYS A 144 -22.77 -8.11 16.48
C LYS A 144 -22.35 -7.47 15.15
N ALA A 145 -22.24 -6.14 15.10
CA ALA A 145 -21.73 -5.45 13.92
C ALA A 145 -20.30 -5.87 13.59
N ARG A 146 -19.43 -6.00 14.61
CA ARG A 146 -18.06 -6.49 14.45
C ARG A 146 -18.01 -7.91 13.88
N GLU A 147 -18.82 -8.81 14.43
CA GLU A 147 -18.89 -10.19 13.98
C GLU A 147 -19.24 -10.26 12.50
N VAL A 148 -20.34 -9.62 12.08
CA VAL A 148 -20.80 -9.61 10.68
C VAL A 148 -19.81 -8.93 9.76
N LEU A 149 -19.17 -7.84 10.22
CA LEU A 149 -18.11 -7.18 9.46
C LEU A 149 -16.99 -8.17 9.13
N LEU A 150 -16.57 -8.98 10.09
CA LEU A 150 -15.46 -9.93 9.95
C LEU A 150 -15.83 -11.18 9.17
N THR A 151 -17.01 -11.75 9.43
CA THR A 151 -17.39 -13.06 8.89
C THR A 151 -18.08 -12.98 7.54
N GLU A 152 -18.81 -11.90 7.26
CA GLU A 152 -19.61 -11.77 6.04
C GLU A 152 -19.12 -10.69 5.09
N TYR A 153 -18.84 -9.49 5.61
CA TYR A 153 -18.50 -8.34 4.79
C TYR A 153 -17.05 -8.37 4.33
N TRP A 154 -16.11 -8.61 5.23
CA TRP A 154 -14.68 -8.59 4.94
C TRP A 154 -14.25 -9.59 3.86
N PRO A 155 -14.67 -10.88 3.90
CA PRO A 155 -14.29 -11.84 2.87
C PRO A 155 -15.03 -11.64 1.53
N ALA A 156 -16.07 -10.81 1.49
CA ALA A 156 -16.86 -10.61 0.27
C ALA A 156 -16.06 -9.90 -0.83
N GLY A 157 -16.24 -10.31 -2.08
CA GLY A 157 -15.72 -9.60 -3.25
C GLY A 157 -16.68 -8.51 -3.77
N GLY A 158 -16.23 -7.79 -4.79
CA GLY A 158 -17.01 -6.76 -5.49
C GLY A 158 -17.21 -5.48 -4.68
N ASN A 159 -18.04 -4.58 -5.21
CA ASN A 159 -18.36 -3.32 -4.54
C ASN A 159 -19.18 -3.61 -3.28
N LYS A 160 -18.74 -3.07 -2.16
CA LYS A 160 -19.32 -3.38 -0.85
C LYS A 160 -19.18 -2.20 0.09
N ALA A 161 -20.17 -1.95 0.93
CA ALA A 161 -20.07 -0.94 1.97
C ALA A 161 -20.60 -1.46 3.29
N PHE A 162 -20.05 -0.94 4.38
CA PHE A 162 -20.48 -1.21 5.74
C PHE A 162 -20.76 0.12 6.44
N ALA A 163 -21.94 0.24 7.04
CA ALA A 163 -22.37 1.39 7.80
C ALA A 163 -22.78 0.98 9.21
N ALA A 164 -22.54 1.85 10.18
CA ALA A 164 -22.93 1.61 11.56
C ALA A 164 -23.21 2.92 12.30
N SER A 165 -24.01 2.82 13.35
CA SER A 165 -24.25 3.85 14.35
C SER A 165 -23.68 3.40 15.70
N THR A 166 -23.22 4.36 16.50
CA THR A 166 -22.83 4.13 17.90
C THR A 166 -24.02 3.74 18.77
N GLY A 167 -25.26 3.97 18.29
CA GLY A 167 -26.49 3.45 18.88
C GLY A 167 -26.75 1.96 18.63
N GLY A 168 -25.83 1.26 17.96
CA GLY A 168 -25.87 -0.19 17.78
C GLY A 168 -26.47 -0.67 16.46
N ALA A 169 -27.10 0.21 15.68
CA ALA A 169 -27.58 -0.10 14.33
C ALA A 169 -26.42 -0.27 13.35
N TRP A 170 -26.59 -1.16 12.38
CA TRP A 170 -25.60 -1.45 11.35
C TRP A 170 -26.27 -1.99 10.10
N GLY A 171 -25.59 -1.86 8.96
CA GLY A 171 -26.03 -2.37 7.67
C GLY A 171 -24.84 -2.61 6.75
N HIS A 172 -24.96 -3.59 5.85
CA HIS A 172 -23.91 -3.87 4.88
C HIS A 172 -24.46 -4.33 3.53
N VAL A 173 -23.66 -4.13 2.49
CA VAL A 173 -23.97 -4.58 1.13
C VAL A 173 -22.75 -5.25 0.55
N LYS A 174 -22.97 -6.33 -0.21
CA LYS A 174 -21.96 -7.12 -0.91
C LYS A 174 -22.37 -7.22 -2.39
N GLY A 175 -21.42 -7.15 -3.32
CA GLY A 175 -21.69 -7.31 -4.76
C GLY A 175 -22.61 -6.23 -5.35
N ALA A 176 -22.49 -4.98 -4.90
CA ALA A 176 -23.23 -3.86 -5.45
C ALA A 176 -22.78 -3.49 -6.88
N ALA A 177 -23.63 -2.76 -7.60
CA ALA A 177 -23.32 -2.31 -8.96
C ALA A 177 -22.15 -1.30 -9.01
N SER A 178 -21.97 -0.51 -7.95
CA SER A 178 -20.89 0.47 -7.79
C SER A 178 -20.64 0.76 -6.30
N ASP A 179 -19.55 1.48 -5.99
CA ASP A 179 -19.28 1.95 -4.61
C ASP A 179 -20.37 2.90 -4.09
N GLN A 180 -20.94 3.73 -4.98
CA GLN A 180 -22.04 4.63 -4.64
C GLN A 180 -23.32 3.86 -4.32
N ASP A 181 -23.67 2.84 -5.12
CA ASP A 181 -24.80 1.94 -4.85
C ASP A 181 -24.61 1.21 -3.52
N ALA A 182 -23.41 0.66 -3.29
CA ALA A 182 -23.07 -0.03 -2.05
C ALA A 182 -23.27 0.88 -0.84
N THR A 183 -22.75 2.12 -0.93
CA THR A 183 -22.82 3.14 0.10
C THR A 183 -24.25 3.52 0.45
N GLN A 184 -25.05 3.87 -0.57
CA GLN A 184 -26.44 4.28 -0.38
C GLN A 184 -27.26 3.18 0.27
N ARG A 185 -27.12 1.94 -0.22
CA ARG A 185 -27.86 0.79 0.29
C ARG A 185 -27.41 0.38 1.69
N ALA A 186 -26.12 0.43 2.01
CA ALA A 186 -25.61 0.11 3.35
C ALA A 186 -26.08 1.14 4.40
N LEU A 187 -26.06 2.43 4.05
CA LEU A 187 -26.60 3.48 4.92
C LEU A 187 -28.11 3.33 5.10
N ALA A 188 -28.86 3.08 4.03
CA ALA A 188 -30.31 2.89 4.10
C ALA A 188 -30.69 1.68 4.98
N ASP A 189 -30.00 0.55 4.84
CA ASP A 189 -30.21 -0.64 5.68
C ASP A 189 -29.88 -0.36 7.16
N CYS A 190 -28.79 0.38 7.42
CA CYS A 190 -28.43 0.78 8.78
C CYS A 190 -29.48 1.71 9.40
N GLU A 191 -29.90 2.76 8.67
CA GLU A 191 -30.90 3.73 9.14
C GLU A 191 -32.25 3.07 9.37
N GLY A 192 -32.66 2.12 8.51
CA GLY A 192 -33.89 1.35 8.69
C GLY A 192 -33.93 0.51 9.96
N ARG A 193 -32.77 0.21 10.55
CA ARG A 193 -32.61 -0.52 11.82
C ARG A 193 -32.29 0.38 13.01
N ARG A 194 -32.22 1.70 12.80
CA ARG A 194 -31.82 2.66 13.82
C ARG A 194 -32.95 2.91 14.82
N ALA A 195 -32.64 2.77 16.11
CA ALA A 195 -33.58 3.09 17.17
C ALA A 195 -33.82 4.60 17.27
N PRO A 196 -35.04 5.05 17.59
CA PRO A 196 -35.32 6.47 17.81
C PRO A 196 -34.41 7.08 18.88
N GLY A 197 -33.96 8.32 18.66
CA GLY A 197 -33.10 9.04 19.61
C GLY A 197 -31.62 8.61 19.62
N THR A 198 -31.22 7.66 18.77
CA THR A 198 -29.81 7.26 18.64
C THR A 198 -29.09 8.02 17.51
N PRO A 199 -27.75 8.18 17.58
CA PRO A 199 -26.97 8.87 16.55
C PRO A 199 -27.14 8.26 15.16
N ALA A 200 -27.05 9.09 14.11
CA ALA A 200 -27.18 8.65 12.73
C ALA A 200 -26.10 7.60 12.35
N CYS A 201 -26.46 6.75 11.40
CA CYS A 201 -25.54 5.82 10.77
C CYS A 201 -24.50 6.57 9.95
N ARG A 202 -23.26 6.09 10.04
CA ARG A 202 -22.12 6.59 9.28
C ARG A 202 -21.44 5.45 8.53
N LEU A 203 -20.79 5.79 7.43
CA LEU A 203 -19.96 4.84 6.71
C LEU A 203 -18.71 4.48 7.50
N ILE A 204 -18.37 3.20 7.47
CA ILE A 204 -17.22 2.63 8.16
C ILE A 204 -16.18 2.15 7.15
N ASN A 205 -16.64 1.42 6.13
CA ASN A 205 -15.77 0.88 5.09
C ASN A 205 -16.47 0.85 3.73
N ILE A 206 -15.72 1.14 2.67
CA ILE A 206 -16.15 1.10 1.27
C ILE A 206 -15.10 0.30 0.49
N THR A 207 -15.46 -0.89 0.03
CA THR A 207 -14.62 -1.77 -0.81
C THR A 207 -13.20 -1.95 -0.24
N GLY A 208 -13.09 -2.12 1.08
CA GLY A 208 -11.82 -2.29 1.80
C GLY A 208 -11.18 -0.98 2.30
N GLN A 209 -11.66 0.19 1.84
CA GLN A 209 -11.20 1.50 2.29
C GLN A 209 -11.95 1.95 3.54
N TRP A 210 -11.20 2.25 4.61
CA TRP A 210 -11.75 2.73 5.86
C TRP A 210 -12.06 4.23 5.79
N VAL A 211 -13.26 4.62 6.22
CA VAL A 211 -13.67 6.03 6.25
C VAL A 211 -13.10 6.68 7.52
N PRO A 212 -12.39 7.81 7.44
CA PRO A 212 -11.82 8.45 8.63
C PRO A 212 -12.90 8.76 9.67
N VAL A 213 -12.61 8.43 10.93
CA VAL A 213 -13.42 8.86 12.07
C VAL A 213 -13.13 10.35 12.30
N THR A 214 -14.03 11.22 11.88
CA THR A 214 -13.97 12.64 12.28
C THR A 214 -14.34 12.77 13.75
N PRO A 215 -13.55 13.53 14.54
CA PRO A 215 -13.83 13.81 15.95
C PRO A 215 -15.09 14.65 16.14
#